data_AF-A0A917C318-F1
#
_entry.id   AF-A0A917C318-F1
#
_cell.length_a   1.000
_cell.length_b   1.000
_cell.length_c   1.000
_cell.angle_alpha   90.00
_cell.angle_beta   90.00
_cell.angle_gamma   90.00
#
_symmetry.space_group_name_H-M   'P 1'
#
loop_
_entity.id
_entity.type
_entity.pdbx_description
1 polymer ?
#
loop_
_entity_poly.entity_id
_entity_poly.type
_entity_poly.pdbx_seq_one_letter_code
_entity_poly.pdbx_strand_id
1 'polypeptide(L)'
;MLQRLKLGWIISGLLSLSACGYVDKYEEAVYEEEPRYCYRQLGSIQCFSEPVHRDAARLVNYYGPHPSRYDTPSPPDRLESVAPPPVAFYVRDEEPIPDDSTVHPATDQ
;
A
#
# COMPACT_ATOMS: atom_id res chain seq x y z
N MET A 1 -40.03 -37.50 -3.06
CA MET A 1 -40.32 -36.42 -2.08
C MET A 1 -39.28 -36.33 -0.97
N LEU A 2 -38.92 -37.44 -0.31
CA LEU A 2 -37.98 -37.46 0.83
C LEU A 2 -36.56 -36.89 0.55
N GLN A 3 -36.07 -37.01 -0.69
CA GLN A 3 -34.72 -36.57 -1.08
C GLN A 3 -34.60 -35.03 -1.20
N ARG A 4 -35.70 -34.34 -1.55
CA ARG A 4 -35.75 -32.86 -1.60
C ARG A 4 -35.77 -32.24 -0.20
N LEU A 5 -36.35 -32.96 0.77
CA LEU A 5 -36.39 -32.54 2.18
C LEU A 5 -34.99 -32.60 2.84
N LYS A 6 -34.22 -33.66 2.56
CA LYS A 6 -32.84 -33.81 3.05
C LYS A 6 -31.89 -32.78 2.44
N LEU A 7 -32.03 -32.49 1.15
CA LEU A 7 -31.19 -31.49 0.49
C LEU A 7 -31.46 -30.07 1.02
N GLY A 8 -32.72 -29.75 1.32
CA GLY A 8 -33.10 -28.48 1.94
C GLY A 8 -32.49 -28.29 3.34
N TRP A 9 -32.44 -29.35 4.16
CA TRP A 9 -31.80 -29.31 5.48
C TRP A 9 -30.29 -29.13 5.42
N ILE A 10 -29.62 -29.76 4.45
CA ILE A 10 -28.17 -29.61 4.25
C ILE A 10 -27.84 -28.19 3.78
N ILE A 11 -28.60 -27.66 2.81
CA ILE A 11 -28.39 -26.30 2.30
C ILE A 11 -28.68 -25.25 3.38
N SER A 12 -29.76 -25.43 4.15
CA SER A 12 -30.08 -24.56 5.28
C SER A 12 -29.02 -24.62 6.38
N GLY A 13 -28.46 -25.79 6.68
CA GLY A 13 -27.36 -25.93 7.64
C GLY A 13 -26.10 -25.22 7.16
N LEU A 14 -25.75 -25.33 5.88
CA LEU A 14 -24.55 -24.73 5.31
C LEU A 14 -24.63 -23.18 5.29
N LEU A 15 -25.81 -22.62 5.02
CA LEU A 15 -26.06 -21.17 5.06
C LEU A 15 -25.96 -20.58 6.48
N SER A 16 -26.24 -21.37 7.52
CA SER A 16 -26.12 -20.91 8.90
C SER A 16 -24.66 -20.77 9.37
N LEU A 17 -23.72 -21.49 8.76
CA LEU A 17 -22.30 -21.43 9.16
C LEU A 17 -21.52 -20.28 8.51
N SER A 18 -22.06 -19.62 7.48
CA SER A 18 -21.36 -18.52 6.79
C SER A 18 -21.57 -17.14 7.44
N ALA A 19 -22.38 -17.04 8.50
CA ALA A 19 -22.75 -15.75 9.12
C ALA A 19 -21.80 -15.28 10.25
N CYS A 20 -20.77 -16.04 10.61
CA CYS A 20 -19.83 -15.64 11.66
C CYS A 20 -18.66 -14.86 11.06
N GLY A 21 -18.78 -13.53 10.99
CA GLY A 21 -17.63 -12.64 10.76
C GLY A 21 -16.65 -12.76 11.92
N TYR A 22 -15.48 -13.35 11.67
CA TYR A 22 -14.42 -13.47 12.66
C TYR A 22 -13.84 -12.08 12.95
N VAL A 23 -14.05 -11.56 14.16
CA VAL A 23 -13.36 -10.36 14.66
C VAL A 23 -12.15 -10.84 15.44
N ASP A 24 -10.97 -10.36 15.07
CA ASP A 24 -9.74 -10.71 15.77
C ASP A 24 -9.77 -10.19 17.22
N LYS A 25 -9.29 -11.00 18.16
CA LYS A 25 -9.26 -10.65 19.59
C LYS A 25 -8.38 -9.43 19.88
N TYR A 26 -7.38 -9.18 19.03
CA TYR A 26 -6.60 -7.95 19.09
C TYR A 26 -7.44 -6.74 18.71
N GLU A 27 -8.20 -6.82 17.60
CA GLU A 27 -9.08 -5.73 17.14
C GLU A 27 -10.11 -5.36 18.20
N GLU A 28 -10.67 -6.32 18.92
CA GLU A 28 -11.63 -6.09 20.02
C GLU A 28 -11.04 -5.22 21.14
N ALA A 29 -9.74 -5.34 21.42
CA ALA A 29 -9.07 -4.60 22.49
C ALA A 29 -8.63 -3.18 22.08
N VAL A 30 -8.45 -2.91 20.79
CA VAL A 30 -7.98 -1.61 20.27
C VAL A 30 -9.04 -0.88 19.44
N TYR A 31 -10.28 -1.39 19.42
CA TYR A 31 -11.35 -0.85 18.58
C TYR A 31 -11.80 0.55 19.00
N GLU A 32 -11.74 0.85 20.30
CA GLU A 32 -12.19 2.12 20.88
C GLU A 32 -11.10 3.20 20.87
N GLU A 33 -9.87 2.85 20.51
CA GLU A 33 -8.74 3.77 20.42
C GLU A 33 -8.80 4.61 19.14
N GLU A 34 -8.18 5.80 19.18
CA GLU A 34 -8.09 6.66 17.99
C GLU A 34 -7.34 5.92 16.86
N PRO A 35 -7.95 5.77 15.66
CA PRO A 35 -7.36 4.98 14.59
C PRO A 35 -5.98 5.51 14.20
N ARG A 36 -5.03 4.58 14.05
CA ARG A 36 -3.65 4.93 13.68
C ARG A 36 -3.04 3.85 12.83
N TYR A 37 -2.61 4.21 11.63
CA TYR A 37 -2.06 3.31 10.62
C TYR A 37 -0.62 3.66 10.33
N CYS A 38 0.31 2.77 10.69
CA CYS A 38 1.74 3.03 10.57
C CYS A 38 2.34 2.24 9.39
N TYR A 39 3.08 2.93 8.53
CA TYR A 39 3.67 2.39 7.31
C TYR A 39 5.18 2.59 7.29
N ARG A 40 5.90 1.61 6.74
CA ARG A 40 7.33 1.73 6.45
C ARG A 40 7.55 2.65 5.25
N GLN A 41 8.31 3.71 5.44
CA GLN A 41 8.73 4.67 4.42
C GLN A 41 10.25 4.61 4.23
N LEU A 42 10.80 5.34 3.26
CA LEU A 42 12.24 5.41 3.04
C LEU A 42 12.92 6.05 4.27
N GLY A 43 13.49 5.20 5.14
CA GLY A 43 14.25 5.61 6.33
C GLY A 43 13.46 5.84 7.61
N SER A 44 12.12 5.67 7.63
CA SER A 44 11.31 5.91 8.82
C SER A 44 9.98 5.12 8.82
N ILE A 45 9.27 5.17 9.94
CA ILE A 45 7.86 4.77 10.04
C ILE A 45 7.03 6.04 10.14
N GLN A 46 6.00 6.17 9.30
CA GLN A 46 5.05 7.27 9.34
C GLN A 46 3.66 6.73 9.68
N CYS A 47 2.94 7.42 10.57
CA CYS A 47 1.61 7.02 11.03
C CYS A 47 0.56 8.06 10.65
N PHE A 48 -0.61 7.59 10.24
CA PHE A 48 -1.73 8.41 9.77
C PHE A 48 -3.02 8.04 10.52
N SER A 49 -3.98 8.95 10.58
CA SER A 49 -5.32 8.70 11.14
C SER A 49 -6.21 7.87 10.20
N GLU A 50 -5.86 7.81 8.92
CA GLU A 50 -6.60 7.07 7.88
C GLU A 50 -5.69 6.08 7.15
N PRO A 51 -6.23 4.96 6.62
CA PRO A 51 -5.44 3.99 5.90
C PRO A 51 -4.98 4.52 4.54
N VAL A 52 -3.68 4.44 4.29
CA VAL A 52 -3.06 4.80 3.01
C VAL A 52 -3.03 3.57 2.10
N HIS A 53 -4.09 3.38 1.31
CA HIS A 53 -4.27 2.18 0.47
C HIS A 53 -3.11 1.94 -0.52
N ARG A 54 -2.48 3.00 -1.06
CA ARG A 54 -1.31 2.86 -1.95
C ARG A 54 -0.10 2.19 -1.28
N ASP A 55 0.00 2.27 0.04
CA ASP A 55 1.11 1.78 0.83
C ASP A 55 0.75 0.49 1.60
N ALA A 56 -0.37 -0.17 1.26
CA ALA A 56 -0.87 -1.35 1.98
C ALA A 56 0.18 -2.46 2.20
N ALA A 57 1.05 -2.71 1.22
CA ALA A 57 2.13 -3.70 1.31
C ALA A 57 3.24 -3.34 2.31
N ARG A 58 3.22 -2.12 2.86
CA ARG A 58 4.22 -1.57 3.79
C ARG A 58 3.63 -1.31 5.18
N LEU A 59 2.39 -1.73 5.45
CA LEU A 59 1.78 -1.61 6.76
C LEU A 59 2.60 -2.39 7.79
N VAL A 60 2.99 -1.72 8.87
CA VAL A 60 3.76 -2.35 9.96
C VAL A 60 2.92 -2.61 11.21
N ASN A 61 1.95 -1.74 11.50
CA ASN A 61 0.98 -1.92 12.58
C ASN A 61 -0.22 -0.98 12.39
N TYR A 62 -1.32 -1.27 13.09
CA TYR A 62 -2.48 -0.39 13.19
C TYR A 62 -3.17 -0.49 14.57
N TYR A 63 -3.86 0.60 14.93
CA TYR A 63 -4.85 0.66 16.01
C TYR A 63 -6.21 0.98 15.39
N GLY A 64 -7.29 0.38 15.91
CA GLY A 64 -8.63 0.46 15.34
C GLY A 64 -8.93 -0.61 14.27
N PRO A 65 -9.90 -0.37 13.37
CA PRO A 65 -10.31 -1.35 12.36
C PRO A 65 -9.23 -1.59 11.30
N HIS A 66 -9.08 -2.85 10.88
CA HIS A 66 -8.12 -3.23 9.84
C HIS A 66 -8.36 -2.45 8.52
N PRO A 67 -7.29 -1.99 7.82
CA PRO A 67 -7.41 -1.20 6.58
C PRO A 67 -8.25 -1.83 5.47
N SER A 68 -8.36 -3.17 5.43
CA SER A 68 -9.18 -3.87 4.43
C SER A 68 -10.69 -3.66 4.60
N ARG A 69 -11.14 -3.06 5.72
CA ARG A 69 -12.54 -2.69 5.92
C ARG A 69 -12.92 -1.40 5.18
N TYR A 70 -11.94 -0.66 4.68
CA TYR A 70 -12.13 0.60 3.97
C TYR A 70 -12.11 0.37 2.45
N ASP A 71 -12.94 1.12 1.73
CA ASP A 71 -12.99 1.06 0.28
C ASP A 71 -11.68 1.57 -0.32
N THR A 72 -11.08 0.76 -1.19
CA THR A 72 -9.89 1.18 -1.91
C THR A 72 -10.29 2.22 -2.97
N PRO A 73 -9.71 3.43 -2.96
CA PRO A 73 -10.06 4.45 -3.93
C PRO A 73 -9.74 3.97 -5.34
N SER A 74 -10.62 4.27 -6.29
CA SER A 74 -10.37 3.98 -7.70
C SER A 74 -9.06 4.66 -8.14
N PRO A 75 -8.20 3.97 -8.91
CA PRO A 75 -7.06 4.62 -9.53
C PRO A 75 -7.54 5.83 -10.35
N PRO A 76 -6.76 6.93 -10.39
CA PRO A 76 -7.08 8.02 -11.31
C PRO A 76 -7.00 7.52 -12.76
N ASP A 77 -7.97 7.89 -13.59
CA ASP A 77 -8.04 7.48 -15.02
C ASP A 77 -6.78 7.88 -15.81
N ARG A 78 -6.14 8.98 -15.39
CA ARG A 78 -4.89 9.46 -15.97
C ARG A 78 -4.13 10.26 -14.93
N LEU A 79 -2.87 9.91 -14.70
CA LEU A 79 -1.92 10.87 -14.14
C LEU A 79 -1.71 11.92 -15.23
N GLU A 80 -2.26 13.12 -15.06
CA GLU A 80 -1.99 14.21 -15.99
C GLU A 80 -0.48 14.47 -15.95
N SER A 81 0.21 14.01 -17.00
CA SER A 81 1.60 14.36 -17.24
C SER A 81 1.62 15.82 -17.64
N VAL A 82 1.73 16.71 -16.65
CA VAL A 82 2.02 18.11 -16.91
C VAL A 82 3.48 18.19 -17.31
N ALA A 83 3.73 18.36 -18.61
CA ALA A 83 5.08 18.68 -19.06
C ALA A 83 5.50 20.02 -18.42
N PRO A 84 6.77 20.16 -18.00
CA PRO A 84 7.29 21.45 -17.63
C PRO A 84 7.08 22.45 -18.78
N PRO A 85 6.86 23.75 -18.48
CA PRO A 85 6.78 24.76 -19.52
C PRO A 85 8.06 24.75 -20.37
N PRO A 86 7.96 25.02 -21.69
CA PRO A 86 9.13 25.05 -22.55
C PRO A 86 10.09 26.15 -22.08
N VAL A 87 11.37 25.81 -21.96
CA VAL A 87 12.44 26.77 -21.67
C VAL A 87 13.01 27.27 -23.00
N ALA A 88 13.34 28.57 -23.07
CA ALA A 88 13.83 29.20 -24.29
C ALA A 88 15.23 28.73 -24.71
N PHE A 89 16.03 28.24 -23.75
CA PHE A 89 17.35 27.69 -23.98
C PHE A 89 17.71 26.72 -22.85
N TYR A 90 18.57 25.76 -23.16
CA TYR A 90 19.19 24.87 -22.18
C TYR A 90 20.60 25.39 -21.89
N VAL A 91 20.95 25.56 -20.63
CA VAL A 91 22.33 25.81 -20.21
C VAL A 91 23.01 24.46 -20.07
N ARG A 92 24.07 24.24 -20.84
CA ARG A 92 24.90 23.06 -20.68
C ARG A 92 25.84 23.32 -19.51
N ASP A 93 25.83 22.44 -18.52
CA ASP A 93 26.84 22.50 -17.47
C ASP A 93 28.24 22.37 -18.09
N GLU A 94 29.21 23.06 -17.51
CA GLU A 94 30.61 22.91 -17.93
C GLU A 94 31.03 21.46 -17.71
N GLU A 95 31.74 20.91 -18.70
CA GLU A 95 32.32 19.58 -18.55
C GLU A 95 33.32 19.63 -17.39
N PRO A 96 33.21 18.73 -16.40
CA PRO A 96 34.13 18.73 -15.29
C PRO A 96 35.56 18.57 -15.82
N ILE A 97 36.44 19.49 -15.44
CA ILE A 97 37.86 19.38 -15.78
C ILE A 97 38.38 18.12 -15.08
N PRO A 98 38.92 17.14 -15.81
CA PRO A 98 39.49 15.95 -15.18
C PRO A 98 40.56 16.38 -14.18
N ASP A 99 40.37 16.02 -12.91
CA ASP A 99 41.46 16.06 -11.95
C ASP A 99 42.29 14.78 -12.08
N ASP A 100 43.52 14.83 -11.58
CA ASP A 100 44.47 13.70 -11.62
C ASP A 100 43.93 12.43 -10.91
N SER A 101 42.83 12.56 -10.14
CA SER A 101 42.17 11.44 -9.47
C SER A 101 41.26 10.61 -10.39
N THR A 102 40.88 11.17 -11.55
CA THR A 102 39.99 10.54 -12.54
C THR A 102 40.72 9.98 -13.76
N VAL A 103 42.03 10.26 -13.91
CA VAL A 103 42.86 9.70 -14.96
C VAL A 103 43.35 8.32 -14.52
N HIS A 104 42.70 7.26 -15.00
CA HIS A 104 43.28 5.92 -14.91
C HIS A 104 44.58 5.92 -15.73
N PRO A 105 45.75 5.66 -15.11
CA PRO A 105 46.98 5.58 -15.88
C PRO A 105 46.82 4.44 -16.89
N ALA A 106 47.05 4.75 -18.16
CA ALA A 106 47.16 3.73 -19.19
C ALA A 106 48.38 2.87 -18.82
N THR A 107 48.12 1.69 -18.26
CA THR A 107 49.15 0.68 -18.06
C THR A 107 49.57 0.18 -19.44
N ASP A 108 50.60 0.78 -20.00
CA ASP A 108 51.30 0.26 -21.18
C ASP A 108 51.93 -1.09 -20.77
N GLN A 109 51.57 -2.17 -21.46
CA GLN A 109 52.02 -3.54 -21.22
C GLN A 109 52.70 -4.07 -22.47
#